data_AF-A0A835YTR6-F1
#
_entry.id   AF-A0A835YTR6-F1
#
_cell.length_a   1.000
_cell.length_b   1.000
_cell.length_c   1.000
_cell.angle_alpha   90.00
_cell.angle_beta   90.00
_cell.angle_gamma   90.00
#
_symmetry.space_group_name_H-M   'P 1'
#
loop_
_entity.id
_entity.type
_entity.pdbx_description
1 polymer ?
#
loop_
_entity_poly.entity_id
_entity_poly.type
_entity_poly.pdbx_seq_one_letter_code
_entity_poly.pdbx_strand_id
1 'polypeptide(L)'
;MYSLFCPPCAVATAVTRFDGSSWANNCCFVNPCMARNVVREGYGIEGHCCSDLLCTCLFLPCMTGQLLAETAERGSVIDHWARSNRYRSPTLTQWKFGLCGFTEDPGKLFYALCMPWCALGSVRTDLDGSDWIFNCCFLNSCAARAMVRHAYNIEGTTANDVATSCFCLPCAISQMMIEVQHRGRVNGPERLVVGPPGVQLQSMVR
;
A
#
# COMPACT_ATOMS: atom_id res chain seq x y z
N MET A 1 -11.55 7.49 -23.12
CA MET A 1 -10.42 8.00 -23.92
C MET A 1 -9.20 8.33 -23.07
N TYR A 2 -9.36 8.98 -21.91
CA TYR A 2 -8.24 9.35 -21.02
C TYR A 2 -7.28 8.19 -20.66
N SER A 3 -7.82 6.99 -20.39
CA SER A 3 -7.04 5.76 -20.10
C SER A 3 -6.15 5.27 -21.23
N LEU A 4 -6.46 5.61 -22.49
CA LEU A 4 -5.68 5.18 -23.65
C LEU A 4 -4.44 6.06 -23.87
N PHE A 5 -4.56 7.36 -23.63
CA PHE A 5 -3.52 8.34 -23.96
C PHE A 5 -2.55 8.63 -22.82
N CYS A 6 -2.99 8.50 -21.56
CA CYS A 6 -2.08 8.56 -20.41
C CYS A 6 -2.52 7.56 -19.32
N PRO A 7 -2.16 6.27 -19.44
CA PRO A 7 -2.43 5.28 -18.40
C PRO A 7 -1.91 5.68 -17.01
N PRO A 8 -0.70 6.26 -16.84
CA PRO A 8 -0.23 6.72 -15.52
C PRO A 8 -1.15 7.79 -14.90
N CYS A 9 -1.62 8.75 -15.70
CA CYS A 9 -2.53 9.80 -15.26
C CYS A 9 -3.92 9.23 -14.89
N ALA A 10 -4.39 8.23 -15.66
CA ALA A 10 -5.64 7.52 -15.39
C ALA A 10 -5.55 6.73 -14.07
N VAL A 11 -4.46 6.00 -13.86
CA VAL A 11 -4.17 5.33 -12.58
C VAL A 11 -4.13 6.34 -11.45
N ALA A 12 -3.39 7.43 -11.61
CA ALA A 12 -3.27 8.46 -10.59
C ALA A 12 -4.62 9.04 -10.18
N THR A 13 -5.47 9.32 -11.15
CA THR A 13 -6.83 9.81 -10.93
C THR A 13 -7.69 8.79 -10.19
N ALA A 14 -7.62 7.51 -10.58
CA ALA A 14 -8.36 6.45 -9.92
C ALA A 14 -7.92 6.26 -8.46
N VAL A 15 -6.61 6.19 -8.22
CA VAL A 15 -6.05 6.03 -6.87
C VAL A 15 -6.37 7.25 -6.00
N THR A 16 -6.19 8.47 -6.50
CA THR A 16 -6.57 9.69 -5.76
C THR A 16 -8.06 9.73 -5.42
N ARG A 17 -8.94 9.21 -6.27
CA ARG A 17 -10.37 9.08 -5.94
C ARG A 17 -10.62 8.01 -4.88
N PHE A 18 -9.88 6.91 -4.96
CA PHE A 18 -9.99 5.78 -4.05
C PHE A 18 -9.50 6.10 -2.63
N ASP A 19 -8.32 6.72 -2.48
CA ASP A 19 -7.67 6.94 -1.19
C ASP A 19 -7.31 8.41 -0.87
N GLY A 20 -7.73 9.37 -1.71
CA GLY A 20 -7.48 10.81 -1.47
C GLY A 20 -6.02 11.24 -1.51
N SER A 21 -5.10 10.35 -1.88
CA SER A 21 -3.67 10.66 -1.93
C SER A 21 -3.32 11.63 -3.06
N SER A 22 -2.14 12.24 -2.97
CA SER A 22 -1.67 13.23 -3.96
C SER A 22 -1.59 12.63 -5.36
N TRP A 23 -2.33 13.24 -6.30
CA TRP A 23 -2.35 12.85 -7.70
C TRP A 23 -0.95 12.79 -8.32
N ALA A 24 -0.10 13.79 -8.04
CA ALA A 24 1.24 13.85 -8.60
C ALA A 24 2.11 12.67 -8.13
N ASN A 25 1.97 12.27 -6.85
CA ASN A 25 2.68 11.12 -6.33
C ASN A 25 2.21 9.83 -7.00
N ASN A 26 0.90 9.68 -7.18
CA ASN A 26 0.35 8.51 -7.85
C ASN A 26 0.79 8.43 -9.31
N CYS A 27 0.79 9.55 -10.03
CA CYS A 27 1.19 9.60 -11.43
C CYS A 27 2.67 9.20 -11.64
N CYS A 28 3.54 9.59 -10.71
CA CYS A 28 4.98 9.37 -10.85
C CYS A 28 5.46 8.04 -10.26
N PHE A 29 4.80 7.52 -9.23
CA PHE A 29 5.38 6.44 -8.41
C PHE A 29 4.49 5.21 -8.26
N VAL A 30 3.20 5.29 -8.62
CA VAL A 30 2.29 4.14 -8.48
C VAL A 30 2.33 3.29 -9.74
N ASN A 31 2.78 2.05 -9.58
CA ASN A 31 2.70 1.05 -10.64
C ASN A 31 1.20 0.71 -10.91
N PRO A 32 0.74 0.68 -12.17
CA PRO A 32 -0.64 0.34 -12.50
C PRO A 32 -1.11 -1.02 -11.95
N CYS A 33 -0.22 -2.01 -11.88
CA CYS A 33 -0.50 -3.32 -11.30
C CYS A 33 -0.78 -3.21 -9.79
N MET A 34 0.06 -2.44 -9.09
CA MET A 34 -0.13 -2.15 -7.66
C MET A 34 -1.44 -1.40 -7.42
N ALA A 35 -1.73 -0.37 -8.22
CA ALA A 35 -2.99 0.37 -8.12
C ALA A 35 -4.22 -0.54 -8.26
N ARG A 36 -4.22 -1.42 -9.26
CA ARG A 36 -5.30 -2.37 -9.45
C ARG A 36 -5.45 -3.31 -8.26
N ASN A 37 -4.36 -3.90 -7.77
CA ASN A 37 -4.42 -4.81 -6.63
C ASN A 37 -4.96 -4.09 -5.37
N VAL A 38 -4.47 -2.89 -5.09
CA VAL A 38 -4.91 -2.08 -3.93
C VAL A 38 -6.40 -1.71 -4.03
N VAL A 39 -6.85 -1.24 -5.19
CA VAL A 39 -8.26 -0.87 -5.41
C VAL A 39 -9.17 -2.11 -5.32
N ARG A 40 -8.75 -3.22 -5.93
CA ARG A 40 -9.45 -4.51 -5.91
C ARG A 40 -9.63 -5.00 -4.47
N GLU A 41 -8.55 -5.04 -3.70
CA GLU A 41 -8.58 -5.45 -2.29
C GLU A 41 -9.41 -4.49 -1.44
N GLY A 42 -9.25 -3.18 -1.65
CA GLY A 42 -9.98 -2.16 -0.90
C GLY A 42 -11.50 -2.19 -1.14
N TYR A 43 -11.93 -2.58 -2.34
CA TYR A 43 -13.34 -2.78 -2.66
C TYR A 43 -13.86 -4.20 -2.42
N GLY A 44 -13.02 -5.12 -1.91
CA GLY A 44 -13.40 -6.52 -1.68
C GLY A 44 -13.74 -7.29 -2.95
N ILE A 45 -13.14 -6.93 -4.09
CA ILE A 45 -13.35 -7.61 -5.37
C ILE A 45 -12.52 -8.89 -5.41
N GLU A 46 -13.15 -10.02 -5.73
CA GLU A 46 -12.47 -11.30 -5.86
C GLU A 46 -11.47 -11.28 -7.03
N GLY A 47 -10.28 -11.82 -6.79
CA GLY A 47 -9.22 -11.90 -7.78
C GLY A 47 -7.89 -12.27 -7.18
N HIS A 48 -6.91 -12.53 -8.05
CA HIS A 48 -5.54 -12.88 -7.68
C HIS A 48 -4.56 -11.85 -8.22
N CYS A 49 -3.49 -11.61 -7.48
CA CYS A 49 -2.41 -10.71 -7.86
C CYS A 49 -1.80 -11.03 -9.24
N CYS A 50 -1.67 -12.33 -9.58
CA CYS A 50 -1.20 -12.77 -10.90
C CYS A 50 -2.13 -12.32 -12.03
N SER A 51 -3.44 -12.31 -11.79
CA SER A 51 -4.41 -11.81 -12.77
C SER A 51 -4.25 -10.30 -12.95
N ASP A 52 -4.01 -9.55 -11.87
CA ASP A 52 -3.81 -8.10 -11.95
C ASP A 52 -2.53 -7.75 -12.73
N LEU A 53 -1.49 -8.56 -12.55
CA LEU A 53 -0.26 -8.47 -13.34
C LEU A 53 -0.52 -8.73 -14.82
N LEU A 54 -1.13 -9.87 -15.16
CA LEU A 54 -1.42 -10.22 -16.56
C LEU A 54 -2.34 -9.18 -17.22
N CYS A 55 -3.38 -8.72 -16.53
CA CYS A 55 -4.26 -7.66 -17.01
C CYS A 55 -3.51 -6.35 -17.25
N THR A 56 -2.58 -5.99 -16.36
CA THR A 56 -1.77 -4.78 -16.52
C THR A 56 -0.81 -4.90 -17.70
N CYS A 57 -0.16 -6.05 -17.87
CA CYS A 57 0.80 -6.25 -18.97
C CYS A 57 0.13 -6.34 -20.34
N LEU A 58 -1.03 -7.01 -20.43
CA LEU A 58 -1.68 -7.31 -21.72
C LEU A 58 -2.77 -6.31 -22.09
N PHE A 59 -3.41 -5.66 -21.10
CA PHE A 59 -4.63 -4.88 -21.30
C PHE A 59 -4.62 -3.55 -20.55
N LEU A 60 -3.46 -2.89 -20.44
CA LEU A 60 -3.29 -1.65 -19.66
C LEU A 60 -4.39 -0.58 -19.89
N PRO A 61 -4.82 -0.24 -21.13
CA PRO A 61 -5.86 0.76 -21.33
C PRO A 61 -7.25 0.34 -20.84
N CYS A 62 -7.60 -0.95 -21.01
CA CYS A 62 -8.86 -1.51 -20.53
C CYS A 62 -8.88 -1.59 -19.01
N MET A 63 -7.78 -2.07 -18.44
CA MET A 63 -7.53 -2.17 -17.01
C MET A 63 -7.69 -0.81 -16.33
N THR A 64 -7.02 0.23 -16.84
CA THR A 64 -7.10 1.59 -16.29
C THR A 64 -8.46 2.23 -16.52
N GLY A 65 -9.14 1.91 -17.63
CA GLY A 65 -10.53 2.29 -17.86
C GLY A 65 -11.48 1.69 -16.82
N GLN A 66 -11.34 0.40 -16.53
CA GLN A 66 -12.08 -0.29 -15.47
C GLN A 66 -11.81 0.36 -14.11
N LEU A 67 -10.54 0.59 -13.76
CA LEU A 67 -10.14 1.21 -12.49
C LEU A 67 -10.77 2.60 -12.31
N LEU A 68 -10.79 3.42 -13.36
CA LEU A 68 -11.43 4.73 -13.36
C LEU A 68 -12.95 4.64 -13.20
N ALA A 69 -13.60 3.68 -13.86
CA ALA A 69 -15.03 3.48 -13.77
C ALA A 69 -15.44 3.02 -12.35
N GLU A 70 -14.74 2.02 -11.80
CA GLU A 70 -15.01 1.50 -10.46
C GLU A 70 -14.81 2.57 -9.39
N THR A 71 -13.72 3.32 -9.45
CA THR A 71 -13.43 4.38 -8.46
C THR A 71 -14.34 5.59 -8.61
N ALA A 72 -14.88 5.86 -9.81
CA ALA A 72 -15.90 6.87 -10.02
C ALA A 72 -17.27 6.45 -9.45
N GLU A 73 -17.63 5.17 -9.61
CA GLU A 73 -18.91 4.62 -9.16
C GLU A 73 -18.96 4.39 -7.65
N ARG A 74 -17.92 3.78 -7.08
CA ARG A 74 -17.88 3.38 -5.66
C ARG A 74 -17.38 4.49 -4.73
N GLY A 75 -16.64 5.46 -5.25
CA GLY A 75 -16.08 6.56 -4.47
C GLY A 75 -14.92 6.17 -3.56
N SER A 76 -14.59 7.06 -2.62
CA SER A 76 -13.45 6.91 -1.71
C SER A 76 -13.68 5.83 -0.65
N VAL A 77 -12.67 5.01 -0.40
CA VAL A 77 -12.66 4.04 0.71
C VAL A 77 -12.05 4.65 1.97
N ILE A 78 -11.41 5.83 1.90
CA ILE A 78 -10.85 6.51 3.09
C ILE A 78 -11.92 6.69 4.15
N ASP A 79 -13.15 7.06 3.80
CA ASP A 79 -14.16 7.30 4.82
C ASP A 79 -14.43 6.05 5.67
N HIS A 80 -14.23 4.88 5.09
CA HIS A 80 -14.29 3.60 5.77
C HIS A 80 -13.01 3.32 6.58
N TRP A 81 -11.82 3.48 5.99
CA TRP A 81 -10.54 3.26 6.68
C TRP A 81 -10.27 4.27 7.80
N ALA A 82 -10.63 5.53 7.60
CA ALA A 82 -10.57 6.58 8.60
C ALA A 82 -11.62 6.37 9.70
N ARG A 83 -12.76 5.73 9.40
CA ARG A 83 -13.70 5.28 10.44
C ARG A 83 -13.15 4.09 11.23
N SER A 84 -12.53 3.10 10.58
CA SER A 84 -11.89 1.99 11.30
C SER A 84 -10.66 2.45 12.11
N ASN A 85 -9.88 3.40 11.58
CA ASN A 85 -8.72 3.97 12.27
C ASN A 85 -9.08 5.00 13.33
N ARG A 86 -10.29 5.56 13.35
CA ARG A 86 -10.74 6.44 14.45
C ARG A 86 -10.84 5.73 15.81
N TYR A 87 -10.79 4.39 15.83
CA TYR A 87 -10.65 3.61 17.06
C TYR A 87 -9.20 3.39 17.50
N ARG A 88 -8.20 3.71 16.67
CA ARG A 88 -6.80 3.75 17.11
C ARG A 88 -6.51 5.09 17.76
N SER A 89 -5.84 5.03 18.92
CA SER A 89 -5.46 6.18 19.75
C SER A 89 -4.95 7.35 18.88
N PRO A 90 -5.46 8.58 19.09
CA PRO A 90 -5.11 9.76 18.30
C PRO A 90 -3.66 10.23 18.48
N THR A 91 -2.88 9.57 19.33
CA THR A 91 -1.47 9.86 19.52
C THR A 91 -0.68 9.41 18.30
N LEU A 92 -0.29 10.37 17.46
CA LEU A 92 0.74 10.15 16.45
C LEU A 92 1.98 9.58 17.14
N THR A 93 2.54 8.52 16.57
CA THR A 93 3.78 7.91 17.06
C THR A 93 4.95 8.40 16.22
N GLN A 94 6.16 8.37 16.74
CA GLN A 94 7.36 8.58 15.94
C GLN A 94 7.93 7.24 15.48
N TRP A 95 8.80 7.26 14.48
CA TRP A 95 9.65 6.11 14.17
C TRP A 95 10.45 5.74 15.42
N LYS A 96 10.42 4.47 15.83
CA LYS A 96 11.20 4.05 17.00
C LYS A 96 12.68 4.03 16.68
N PHE A 97 13.01 3.59 15.46
CA PHE A 97 14.38 3.48 14.99
C PHE A 97 14.70 4.67 14.08
N GLY A 98 15.90 5.23 14.20
CA GLY A 98 16.38 6.29 13.31
C GLY A 98 16.68 5.75 11.91
N LEU A 99 16.72 6.64 10.90
CA LEU A 99 17.02 6.24 9.51
C LEU A 99 18.39 5.53 9.42
N CYS A 100 19.38 6.03 10.15
CA CYS A 100 20.72 5.44 10.24
C CYS A 100 20.89 4.50 11.45
N GLY A 101 19.81 3.95 12.01
CA GLY A 101 19.83 3.02 13.15
C GLY A 101 20.35 1.61 12.80
N PHE A 102 21.12 1.46 11.71
CA PHE A 102 21.60 0.17 11.19
C PHE A 102 22.55 -0.56 12.15
N THR A 103 23.03 0.10 13.20
CA THR A 103 23.85 -0.53 14.24
C THR A 103 23.10 -1.60 15.03
N GLU A 104 21.76 -1.56 15.03
CA GLU A 104 20.96 -2.54 15.75
C GLU A 104 20.86 -3.89 15.02
N ASP A 105 20.87 -3.87 13.68
CA ASP A 105 20.80 -5.07 12.85
C ASP A 105 21.50 -4.82 11.50
N PRO A 106 22.83 -4.96 11.44
CA PRO A 106 23.58 -4.74 10.20
C PRO A 106 23.23 -5.76 9.11
N GLY A 107 22.68 -6.91 9.49
CA GLY A 107 22.20 -7.94 8.56
C GLY A 107 21.05 -7.44 7.69
N LYS A 108 20.10 -6.70 8.27
CA LYS A 108 19.01 -6.07 7.50
C LYS A 108 19.49 -4.96 6.60
N LEU A 109 20.46 -4.16 7.02
CA LEU A 109 21.05 -3.15 6.14
C LEU A 109 21.73 -3.81 4.94
N PHE A 110 22.51 -4.87 5.19
CA PHE A 110 23.16 -5.63 4.11
C PHE A 110 22.12 -6.26 3.17
N TYR A 111 21.05 -6.86 3.72
CA TYR A 111 19.96 -7.41 2.93
C TYR A 111 19.24 -6.35 2.09
N ALA A 112 18.95 -5.18 2.67
CA ALA A 112 18.37 -4.04 1.96
C ALA A 112 19.31 -3.46 0.89
N LEU A 113 20.62 -3.50 1.11
CA LEU A 113 21.62 -3.03 0.15
C LEU A 113 21.76 -4.00 -1.03
N CYS A 114 21.87 -5.30 -0.76
CA CYS A 114 22.09 -6.30 -1.79
C CYS A 114 20.81 -6.70 -2.53
N MET A 115 19.67 -6.74 -1.84
CA MET A 115 18.40 -7.24 -2.35
C MET A 115 17.23 -6.32 -1.96
N PRO A 116 17.24 -5.03 -2.37
CA PRO A 116 16.28 -4.03 -1.91
C PRO A 116 14.82 -4.42 -2.17
N TRP A 117 14.53 -5.01 -3.33
CA TRP A 117 13.18 -5.43 -3.70
C TRP A 117 12.66 -6.59 -2.85
N CYS A 118 13.51 -7.58 -2.58
CA CYS A 118 13.19 -8.70 -1.69
C CYS A 118 12.95 -8.19 -0.27
N ALA A 119 13.79 -7.26 0.20
CA ALA A 119 13.64 -6.62 1.51
C ALA A 119 12.33 -5.84 1.62
N LEU A 120 11.93 -5.08 0.59
CA LEU A 120 10.61 -4.43 0.53
C LEU A 120 9.46 -5.45 0.52
N GLY A 121 9.62 -6.56 -0.22
CA GLY A 121 8.69 -7.68 -0.21
C GLY A 121 8.47 -8.22 1.20
N SER A 122 9.55 -8.42 1.94
CA SER A 122 9.50 -8.87 3.34
C SER A 122 8.87 -7.83 4.27
N VAL A 123 9.23 -6.54 4.15
CA VAL A 123 8.59 -5.45 4.92
C VAL A 123 7.07 -5.51 4.82
N ARG A 124 6.54 -5.62 3.59
CA ARG A 124 5.09 -5.62 3.39
C ARG A 124 4.44 -6.92 3.84
N THR A 125 5.04 -8.06 3.54
CA THR A 125 4.56 -9.39 3.98
C THR A 125 4.52 -9.50 5.51
N ASP A 126 5.52 -8.97 6.20
CA ASP A 126 5.57 -8.95 7.65
C ASP A 126 4.54 -7.97 8.23
N LEU A 127 4.30 -6.84 7.54
CA LEU A 127 3.34 -5.81 7.96
C LEU A 127 1.90 -6.31 7.96
N ASP A 128 1.44 -7.05 6.93
CA ASP A 128 0.02 -7.41 6.79
C ASP A 128 -0.26 -8.85 6.31
N GLY A 129 0.75 -9.62 5.94
CA GLY A 129 0.59 -11.00 5.43
C GLY A 129 0.22 -11.12 3.97
N SER A 130 0.36 -10.04 3.19
CA SER A 130 0.19 -10.07 1.73
C SER A 130 1.26 -10.91 1.01
N ASP A 131 1.01 -11.23 -0.26
CA ASP A 131 1.87 -12.12 -1.07
C ASP A 131 3.28 -11.51 -1.29
N TRP A 132 4.30 -12.26 -0.87
CA TRP A 132 5.68 -11.80 -0.91
C TRP A 132 6.19 -11.55 -2.33
N ILE A 133 5.84 -12.42 -3.29
CA ILE A 133 6.33 -12.32 -4.67
C ILE A 133 5.76 -11.07 -5.32
N PHE A 134 4.46 -10.82 -5.14
CA PHE A 134 3.83 -9.60 -5.64
C PHE A 134 4.49 -8.35 -5.08
N ASN A 135 4.69 -8.30 -3.76
CA ASN A 135 5.34 -7.17 -3.11
C ASN A 135 6.78 -6.98 -3.61
N CYS A 136 7.55 -8.06 -3.73
CA CYS A 136 8.91 -8.01 -4.23
C CYS A 136 8.99 -7.44 -5.65
N CYS A 137 8.04 -7.76 -6.53
CA CYS A 137 8.10 -7.35 -7.93
C CYS A 137 7.52 -5.97 -8.22
N PHE A 138 6.53 -5.52 -7.44
CA PHE A 138 5.72 -4.35 -7.80
C PHE A 138 5.70 -3.23 -6.77
N LEU A 139 6.21 -3.47 -5.56
CA LEU A 139 6.18 -2.48 -4.51
C LEU A 139 7.33 -1.48 -4.62
N ASN A 140 7.00 -0.20 -4.76
CA ASN A 140 7.96 0.90 -4.68
C ASN A 140 8.30 1.21 -3.21
N SER A 141 9.57 1.55 -2.92
CA SER A 141 10.02 1.90 -1.57
C SER A 141 9.30 3.10 -0.94
N CYS A 142 8.99 4.14 -1.72
CA CYS A 142 8.22 5.30 -1.27
C CYS A 142 6.82 4.86 -0.83
N ALA A 143 6.17 4.00 -1.61
CA ALA A 143 4.85 3.47 -1.28
C ALA A 143 4.91 2.54 -0.05
N ALA A 144 5.90 1.66 0.04
CA ALA A 144 6.13 0.81 1.20
C ALA A 144 6.27 1.63 2.49
N ARG A 145 7.07 2.70 2.44
CA ARG A 145 7.31 3.59 3.58
C ARG A 145 6.06 4.33 4.01
N ALA A 146 5.32 4.90 3.05
CA ALA A 146 4.04 5.52 3.34
C ALA A 146 3.07 4.52 3.98
N MET A 147 2.99 3.28 3.47
CA MET A 147 2.16 2.23 4.04
C MET A 147 2.54 1.87 5.47
N VAL A 148 3.83 1.65 5.78
CA VAL A 148 4.30 1.39 7.14
C VAL A 148 3.96 2.55 8.07
N ARG A 149 4.20 3.79 7.62
CA ARG A 149 3.90 5.01 8.37
C ARG A 149 2.42 5.10 8.71
N HIS A 150 1.54 4.93 7.72
CA HIS A 150 0.09 4.96 7.93
C HIS A 150 -0.39 3.78 8.79
N ALA A 151 0.15 2.59 8.58
CA ALA A 151 -0.23 1.38 9.29
C ALA A 151 0.12 1.43 10.80
N TYR A 152 1.14 2.19 11.20
CA TYR A 152 1.50 2.36 12.61
C TYR A 152 1.18 3.76 13.16
N ASN A 153 0.43 4.58 12.43
CA ASN A 153 0.13 5.97 12.79
C ASN A 153 1.40 6.77 13.15
N ILE A 154 2.45 6.64 12.31
CA ILE A 154 3.72 7.34 12.48
C ILE A 154 3.61 8.75 11.85
N GLU A 155 4.14 9.76 12.53
CA GLU A 155 4.20 11.14 12.03
C GLU A 155 5.08 11.25 10.77
N GLY A 156 4.63 12.03 9.80
CA GLY A 156 5.39 12.31 8.58
C GLY A 156 4.49 12.62 7.38
N THR A 157 5.12 12.97 6.27
CA THR A 157 4.44 13.33 5.02
C THR A 157 4.93 12.44 3.88
N THR A 158 4.12 12.32 2.82
CA THR A 158 4.55 11.58 1.62
C THR A 158 5.81 12.17 0.98
N ALA A 159 6.01 13.49 1.08
CA ALA A 159 7.24 14.13 0.61
C ALA A 159 8.47 13.65 1.40
N ASN A 160 8.33 13.48 2.72
CA ASN A 160 9.38 12.87 3.55
C ASN A 160 9.62 11.40 3.15
N ASP A 161 8.55 10.64 2.89
CA ASP A 161 8.66 9.25 2.46
C ASP A 161 9.44 9.12 1.14
N VAL A 162 9.14 10.00 0.17
CA VAL A 162 9.85 10.05 -1.12
C VAL A 162 11.31 10.48 -0.93
N ALA A 163 11.56 11.59 -0.23
CA ALA A 163 12.91 12.09 -0.01
C ALA A 163 13.78 11.03 0.69
N THR A 164 13.27 10.44 1.77
CA THR A 164 13.99 9.42 2.54
C THR A 164 14.36 8.20 1.67
N SER A 165 13.40 7.71 0.90
CA SER A 165 13.62 6.58 -0.02
C SER A 165 14.57 6.91 -1.17
N CYS A 166 14.62 8.16 -1.64
CA CYS A 166 15.54 8.59 -2.69
C CYS A 166 16.98 8.83 -2.18
N PHE A 167 17.17 9.37 -0.97
CA PHE A 167 18.48 9.76 -0.47
C PHE A 167 19.26 8.63 0.22
N CYS A 168 18.59 7.76 0.97
CA CYS A 168 19.22 6.53 1.48
C CYS A 168 18.25 5.36 1.44
N LEU A 169 18.05 4.80 0.25
CA LEU A 169 17.16 3.65 0.03
C LEU A 169 17.46 2.47 0.98
N PRO A 170 18.71 2.00 1.16
CA PRO A 170 18.99 0.86 2.04
C PRO A 170 18.68 1.19 3.51
N CYS A 171 18.98 2.41 3.96
CA CYS A 171 18.66 2.88 5.29
C CYS A 171 17.13 2.88 5.53
N ALA A 172 16.38 3.42 4.57
CA ALA A 172 14.93 3.52 4.64
C ALA A 172 14.27 2.13 4.72
N ILE A 173 14.74 1.18 3.91
CA ILE A 173 14.27 -0.21 3.93
C ILE A 173 14.62 -0.89 5.26
N SER A 174 15.87 -0.76 5.71
CA SER A 174 16.31 -1.33 6.99
C SER A 174 15.49 -0.79 8.16
N GLN A 175 15.25 0.54 8.20
CA GLN A 175 14.39 1.17 9.20
C GLN A 175 12.99 0.55 9.19
N MET A 176 12.37 0.39 8.00
CA MET A 176 11.05 -0.24 7.89
C MET A 176 11.03 -1.69 8.37
N MET A 177 12.04 -2.50 8.01
CA MET A 177 12.14 -3.89 8.44
C MET A 177 12.22 -4.02 9.96
N ILE A 178 13.08 -3.21 10.60
CA ILE A 178 13.25 -3.22 12.06
C ILE A 178 11.96 -2.72 12.73
N GLU A 179 11.34 -1.67 12.20
CA GLU A 179 10.08 -1.13 12.74
C GLU A 179 8.94 -2.14 12.68
N VAL A 180 8.76 -2.81 11.52
CA VAL A 180 7.71 -3.83 11.34
C VAL A 180 7.95 -5.04 12.23
N GLN A 181 9.19 -5.53 12.32
CA GLN A 181 9.50 -6.65 13.21
C GLN A 181 9.28 -6.28 14.68
N HIS A 182 9.61 -5.05 15.07
CA HIS A 182 9.47 -4.60 16.46
C HIS A 182 8.00 -4.40 16.86
N ARG A 183 7.18 -3.78 16.00
CA ARG A 183 5.77 -3.51 16.30
C ARG A 183 4.86 -4.71 16.06
N GLY A 184 5.31 -5.67 15.24
CA GLY A 184 4.55 -6.85 14.87
C GLY A 184 3.51 -6.56 13.77
N ARG A 185 2.96 -7.63 13.19
CA ARG A 185 2.00 -7.56 12.09
C ARG A 185 0.78 -6.71 12.49
N VAL A 186 0.38 -5.80 11.60
CA VAL A 186 -0.90 -5.12 11.72
C VAL A 186 -1.96 -6.12 11.27
N ASN A 187 -2.81 -6.55 12.20
CA ASN A 187 -4.04 -7.23 11.83
C ASN A 187 -4.74 -6.32 10.83
N GLY A 188 -4.82 -6.76 9.56
CA GLY A 188 -5.56 -6.05 8.54
C GLY A 188 -6.97 -5.76 9.04
N PRO A 189 -7.70 -4.80 8.46
CA PRO A 189 -9.12 -4.70 8.73
C PRO A 189 -9.68 -6.10 8.52
N GLU A 190 -10.19 -6.69 9.62
CA GLU A 190 -10.93 -7.94 9.57
C GLU A 190 -11.83 -7.82 8.36
N ARG A 191 -11.63 -8.68 7.34
CA ARG A 191 -12.27 -8.50 6.02
C ARG A 191 -13.75 -8.28 6.32
N LEU A 192 -14.19 -7.03 6.23
CA LEU A 192 -15.59 -6.74 6.36
C LEU A 192 -16.16 -7.33 5.10
N VAL A 193 -16.79 -8.49 5.28
CA VAL A 193 -17.68 -9.04 4.28
C VAL A 193 -18.77 -7.98 4.17
N VAL A 194 -18.55 -7.04 3.24
CA VAL A 194 -19.55 -6.04 2.90
C VAL A 194 -20.63 -6.83 2.21
N GLY A 195 -21.55 -7.37 3.00
CA GLY A 195 -22.79 -7.93 2.50
C GLY A 195 -23.47 -6.86 1.64
N PRO A 196 -24.22 -7.27 0.60
CA PRO A 196 -24.99 -6.33 -0.19
C PRO A 196 -25.83 -5.43 0.74
N PRO A 197 -25.99 -4.14 0.41
CA PRO A 197 -26.71 -3.20 1.27
C PRO A 197 -28.11 -3.75 1.57
N GLY A 198 -28.32 -4.20 2.81
CA GLY A 198 -29.56 -4.83 3.27
C GLY A 198 -29.42 -6.17 3.99
N VAL A 199 -28.26 -6.84 3.95
CA VAL A 199 -28.05 -8.10 4.69
C VAL A 199 -27.29 -7.81 5.99
N GLN A 200 -28.01 -7.69 7.10
CA GLN A 200 -27.40 -7.69 8.43
C GLN A 200 -26.79 -9.08 8.69
N LEU A 201 -25.46 -9.16 8.76
CA LEU A 201 -24.78 -10.35 9.26
C LEU A 201 -25.09 -10.48 10.76
N GLN A 202 -25.95 -11.45 11.10
CA GLN A 202 -26.01 -11.96 12.46
C GLN A 202 -24.64 -12.57 12.79
N SER A 203 -23.96 -11.99 13.76
CA SER A 203 -22.73 -12.52 14.33
C SER A 203 -22.98 -13.93 14.89
N MET A 204 -22.59 -14.97 14.13
CA MET A 204 -22.47 -16.32 14.68
C MET A 204 -21.18 -16.37 15.50
N VAL A 205 -21.31 -16.08 16.79
CA VAL A 205 -20.36 -16.54 17.81
C VAL A 205 -20.71 -18.00 18.09
N ARG A 206 -19.79 -18.92 17.83
CA ARG A 206 -19.81 -20.28 18.37
C ARG A 206 -18.53 -20.50 19.16
#